data_AF-A0A109JVM1-F1
#
_entry.id   AF-A0A109JVM1-F1
#
_cell.length_a   1.000
_cell.length_b   1.000
_cell.length_c   1.000
_cell.angle_alpha   90.00
_cell.angle_beta   90.00
_cell.angle_gamma   90.00
#
_symmetry.space_group_name_H-M   'P 1'
#
loop_
_entity.id
_entity.type
_entity.pdbx_description
1 polymer ?
#
loop_
_entity_poly.entity_id
_entity_poly.type
_entity_poly.pdbx_seq_one_letter_code
_entity_poly.pdbx_strand_id
1 'polypeptide(L)'
;MGHSQQDKRKTHERIVEIASKRLREKGLDGVGVADLMKEAGLTVGGFYKHFASRDELVAEAMQSAFGAWSAKVRSEGRTPEDIPLQEYAAIYLSGKHRDDTAGGCPFAALTADLARSGERCRSLATDQLKTSVNSMQARIDATDEAEARRKAIIMSCLMSGALGLARISNDEAFGGEILDTVKAFVNEFGTK
;
A
#
# COMPACT_ATOMS: atom_id res chain seq x y z
N MET A 1 3.03 -32.59 16.56
CA MET A 1 3.36 -31.20 16.96
C MET A 1 3.37 -30.20 15.79
N GLY A 2 3.32 -30.60 14.51
CA GLY A 2 3.37 -29.66 13.36
C GLY A 2 2.08 -28.86 13.08
N HIS A 3 0.89 -29.39 13.40
CA HIS A 3 -0.38 -28.70 13.18
C HIS A 3 -0.50 -27.41 14.02
N SER A 4 -0.15 -27.47 15.32
CA SER A 4 -0.25 -26.32 16.24
C SER A 4 0.59 -25.11 15.82
N GLN A 5 1.79 -25.32 15.28
CA GLN A 5 2.64 -24.22 14.79
C GLN A 5 2.12 -23.62 13.50
N GLN A 6 1.57 -24.46 12.61
CA GLN A 6 0.94 -23.99 11.38
C GLN A 6 -0.33 -23.18 11.69
N ASP A 7 -1.14 -23.63 12.65
CA ASP A 7 -2.36 -22.95 13.08
C ASP A 7 -2.04 -21.63 13.77
N LYS A 8 -0.98 -21.59 14.60
CA LYS A 8 -0.47 -20.35 15.19
C LYS A 8 -0.03 -19.36 14.11
N ARG A 9 0.69 -19.81 13.08
CA ARG A 9 1.13 -18.96 11.98
C ARG A 9 -0.05 -18.41 11.17
N LYS A 10 -1.01 -19.25 10.79
CA LYS A 10 -2.22 -18.82 10.07
C LYS A 10 -3.02 -17.79 10.88
N THR A 11 -3.10 -18.00 12.19
CA THR A 11 -3.77 -17.05 13.10
C THR A 11 -3.04 -15.72 13.14
N HIS A 12 -1.71 -15.75 13.22
CA HIS A 12 -0.85 -14.57 13.16
C HIS A 12 -1.05 -13.78 11.85
N GLU A 13 -0.93 -14.46 10.71
CA GLU A 13 -1.12 -13.89 9.37
C GLU A 13 -2.51 -13.25 9.23
N ARG A 14 -3.55 -13.90 9.75
CA ARG A 14 -4.92 -13.35 9.75
C ARG A 14 -5.02 -12.05 10.56
N ILE A 15 -4.38 -11.97 11.74
CA ILE A 15 -4.37 -10.74 12.54
C ILE A 15 -3.65 -9.62 11.77
N VAL A 16 -2.50 -9.92 11.15
CA VAL A 16 -1.74 -8.97 10.34
C VAL A 16 -2.56 -8.48 9.14
N GLU A 17 -3.29 -9.37 8.45
CA GLU A 17 -4.12 -9.00 7.29
C GLU A 17 -5.26 -8.06 7.69
N ILE A 18 -5.96 -8.35 8.79
CA ILE A 18 -7.03 -7.48 9.31
C ILE A 18 -6.44 -6.12 9.70
N ALA A 19 -5.32 -6.10 10.43
CA ALA A 19 -4.65 -4.87 10.82
C ALA A 19 -4.20 -4.05 9.61
N SER A 20 -3.65 -4.69 8.58
CA SER A 20 -3.22 -4.05 7.32
C SER A 20 -4.37 -3.33 6.61
N LYS A 21 -5.56 -3.93 6.60
CA LYS A 21 -6.79 -3.30 6.07
C LYS A 21 -7.20 -2.12 6.95
N ARG A 22 -7.28 -2.32 8.26
CA ARG A 22 -7.70 -1.29 9.22
C ARG A 22 -6.80 -0.07 9.23
N LEU A 23 -5.48 -0.23 9.10
CA LEU A 23 -4.57 0.90 9.00
C LEU A 23 -4.93 1.78 7.80
N ARG A 24 -5.20 1.19 6.63
CA ARG A 24 -5.55 1.96 5.43
C ARG A 24 -6.95 2.58 5.50
N GLU A 25 -7.89 1.91 6.15
CA GLU A 25 -9.26 2.43 6.34
C GLU A 25 -9.35 3.56 7.37
N LYS A 26 -8.60 3.45 8.47
CA LYS A 26 -8.82 4.25 9.69
C LYS A 26 -7.60 5.02 10.19
N GLY A 27 -6.48 4.94 9.47
CA GLY A 27 -5.21 5.56 9.90
C GLY A 27 -4.47 4.72 10.94
N LEU A 28 -3.27 5.19 11.31
CA LEU A 28 -2.41 4.47 12.27
C LEU A 28 -3.02 4.41 13.66
N ASP A 29 -3.70 5.48 14.10
CA ASP A 29 -4.30 5.58 15.43
C ASP A 29 -5.65 4.85 15.52
N GLY A 30 -6.32 4.63 14.38
CA GLY A 30 -7.62 3.96 14.30
C GLY A 30 -7.60 2.45 14.57
N VAL A 31 -6.42 1.87 14.83
CA VAL A 31 -6.25 0.44 15.13
C VAL A 31 -6.13 0.20 16.63
N GLY A 32 -7.24 -0.20 17.25
CA GLY A 32 -7.29 -0.65 18.64
C GLY A 32 -7.09 -2.17 18.76
N VAL A 33 -6.24 -2.62 19.69
CA VAL A 33 -5.96 -4.06 19.90
C VAL A 33 -7.23 -4.83 20.24
N ALA A 34 -8.10 -4.27 21.09
CA ALA A 34 -9.33 -4.95 21.49
C ALA A 34 -10.29 -5.21 20.32
N ASP A 35 -10.54 -4.18 19.51
CA ASP A 35 -11.44 -4.29 18.35
C ASP A 35 -10.86 -5.21 17.28
N LEU A 36 -9.55 -5.12 17.02
CA LEU A 36 -8.87 -6.00 16.07
C LEU A 36 -8.98 -7.47 16.48
N MET A 37 -8.71 -7.77 17.76
CA MET A 37 -8.77 -9.15 18.26
C MET A 37 -10.20 -9.68 18.24
N LYS A 38 -11.19 -8.84 18.57
CA LYS A 38 -12.61 -9.19 18.44
C LYS A 38 -12.97 -9.52 16.99
N GLU A 39 -12.53 -8.72 16.02
CA GLU A 39 -12.73 -8.98 14.59
C GLU A 39 -12.03 -10.26 14.12
N ALA A 40 -10.84 -10.55 14.66
CA ALA A 40 -10.17 -11.83 14.45
C ALA A 40 -10.86 -12.99 15.20
N GLY A 41 -11.90 -12.78 16.01
CA GLY A 41 -12.55 -13.83 16.80
C GLY A 41 -11.63 -14.41 17.88
N LEU A 42 -10.75 -13.58 18.44
CA LEU A 42 -9.75 -13.94 19.44
C LEU A 42 -9.89 -13.07 20.69
N THR A 43 -9.39 -13.56 21.82
CA THR A 43 -9.37 -12.77 23.06
C THR A 43 -8.23 -11.76 23.04
N VAL A 44 -8.39 -10.65 23.78
CA VAL A 44 -7.32 -9.64 23.95
C VAL A 44 -6.06 -10.27 24.55
N GLY A 45 -6.21 -11.18 25.51
CA GLY A 45 -5.06 -11.91 26.09
C GLY A 45 -4.33 -12.80 25.06
N GLY A 46 -5.02 -13.23 24.00
CA GLY A 46 -4.40 -13.97 22.89
C GLY A 46 -3.43 -13.12 22.06
N PHE A 47 -3.56 -11.79 22.08
CA PHE A 47 -2.73 -10.87 21.31
C PHE A 47 -1.24 -11.04 21.64
N TYR A 48 -0.95 -11.09 22.94
CA TYR A 48 0.41 -11.20 23.46
C TYR A 48 1.08 -12.56 23.18
N LYS A 49 0.36 -13.53 22.60
CA LYS A 49 0.95 -14.77 22.09
C LYS A 49 1.53 -14.62 20.68
N HIS A 50 1.15 -13.55 19.99
CA HIS A 50 1.49 -13.25 18.60
C HIS A 50 2.39 -12.02 18.47
N PHE A 51 2.14 -10.97 19.26
CA PHE A 51 2.87 -9.71 19.18
C PHE A 51 3.29 -9.26 20.58
N ALA A 52 4.51 -8.75 20.73
CA ALA A 52 5.01 -8.18 21.97
C ALA A 52 4.37 -6.80 22.25
N SER A 53 3.98 -6.06 21.22
CA SER A 53 3.34 -4.76 21.35
C SER A 53 2.44 -4.41 20.17
N ARG A 54 1.61 -3.39 20.36
CA ARG A 54 0.84 -2.77 19.28
C ARG A 54 1.75 -2.25 18.16
N ASP A 55 2.89 -1.67 18.52
CA ASP A 55 3.82 -1.10 17.54
C ASP A 55 4.46 -2.18 16.65
N GLU A 56 4.70 -3.37 17.20
CA GLU A 56 5.15 -4.53 16.40
C GLU A 56 4.08 -4.96 15.42
N LEU A 57 2.83 -5.11 15.86
CA LEU A 57 1.69 -5.38 14.98
C LEU A 57 1.59 -4.33 13.86
N VAL A 58 1.68 -3.03 14.20
CA VAL A 58 1.58 -1.94 13.21
C VAL A 58 2.70 -2.06 12.18
N ALA A 59 3.93 -2.33 12.60
CA ALA A 59 5.06 -2.51 11.70
C ALA A 59 4.89 -3.72 10.76
N GLU A 60 4.38 -4.86 11.26
CA GLU A 60 4.08 -6.02 10.42
C GLU A 60 2.92 -5.78 9.46
N ALA A 61 1.85 -5.13 9.95
CA ALA A 61 0.70 -4.77 9.14
C ALA A 61 1.06 -3.78 8.02
N MET A 62 1.95 -2.83 8.29
CA MET A 62 2.50 -1.92 7.27
C MET A 62 3.28 -2.70 6.20
N GLN A 63 4.19 -3.60 6.59
CA GLN A 63 4.92 -4.45 5.65
C GLN A 63 3.98 -5.28 4.77
N SER A 64 2.96 -5.87 5.39
CA SER A 64 1.91 -6.60 4.68
C SER A 64 1.17 -5.70 3.69
N ALA A 65 0.73 -4.51 4.10
CA ALA A 65 0.01 -3.55 3.26
C ALA A 65 0.83 -3.14 2.03
N PHE A 66 2.12 -2.85 2.23
CA PHE A 66 3.01 -2.43 1.16
C PHE A 66 3.42 -3.57 0.22
N GLY A 67 3.52 -4.81 0.73
CA GLY A 67 3.84 -5.99 -0.07
C GLY A 67 2.65 -6.61 -0.83
N ALA A 68 1.41 -6.26 -0.46
CA ALA A 68 0.19 -6.91 -0.95
C ALA A 68 0.07 -6.91 -2.48
N TRP A 69 0.33 -5.75 -3.12
CA TRP A 69 0.29 -5.66 -4.59
C TRP A 69 1.31 -6.58 -5.25
N SER A 70 2.58 -6.49 -4.84
CA SER A 70 3.65 -7.31 -5.41
C SER A 70 3.44 -8.80 -5.15
N ALA A 71 2.88 -9.18 -3.99
CA ALA A 71 2.51 -10.56 -3.70
C ALA A 71 1.38 -11.06 -4.62
N LYS A 72 0.35 -10.25 -4.83
CA LYS A 72 -0.75 -10.57 -5.75
C LYS A 72 -0.24 -10.79 -7.18
N VAL A 73 0.53 -9.85 -7.72
CA VAL A 73 1.09 -9.97 -9.08
C VAL A 73 1.94 -11.24 -9.22
N ARG A 74 2.77 -11.54 -8.22
CA ARG A 74 3.57 -12.78 -8.22
C ARG A 74 2.72 -14.04 -8.15
N SER A 75 1.62 -14.02 -7.41
CA SER A 75 0.69 -15.16 -7.36
C SER A 75 -0.02 -15.43 -8.70
N GLU A 76 -0.13 -14.39 -9.55
CA GLU A 76 -0.64 -14.49 -10.92
C GLU A 76 0.45 -14.91 -11.92
N GLY A 77 1.66 -15.27 -11.45
CA GLY A 77 2.76 -15.75 -12.29
C GLY A 77 3.52 -14.64 -13.02
N ARG A 78 3.39 -13.37 -12.57
CA ARG A 78 4.02 -12.20 -13.19
C ARG A 78 5.05 -11.57 -12.26
N THR A 79 6.02 -10.87 -12.84
CA THR A 79 6.92 -9.99 -12.07
C THR A 79 6.29 -8.60 -11.98
N PRO A 80 6.21 -7.98 -10.78
CA PRO A 80 5.69 -6.62 -10.64
C PRO A 80 6.39 -5.63 -11.55
N GLU A 81 7.71 -5.64 -11.57
CA GLU A 81 8.57 -4.72 -12.34
C GLU A 81 8.33 -4.82 -13.85
N ASP A 82 7.95 -6.00 -14.35
CA ASP A 82 7.72 -6.26 -15.77
C ASP A 82 6.31 -5.82 -16.23
N ILE A 83 5.44 -5.37 -15.32
CA ILE A 83 4.14 -4.80 -15.70
C ILE A 83 4.38 -3.49 -16.45
N PRO A 84 3.94 -3.35 -17.72
CA PRO A 84 4.11 -2.12 -18.48
C PRO A 84 3.51 -0.91 -17.76
N LEU A 85 4.15 0.25 -17.90
CA LEU A 85 3.71 1.48 -17.24
C LEU A 85 2.23 1.79 -17.49
N GLN A 86 1.77 1.64 -18.73
CA GLN A 86 0.39 1.95 -19.11
C GLN A 86 -0.62 1.01 -18.42
N GLU A 87 -0.27 -0.28 -18.30
CA GLU A 87 -1.10 -1.24 -17.56
C GLU A 87 -1.11 -0.92 -16.07
N TYR A 88 0.07 -0.64 -15.48
CA TYR A 88 0.19 -0.27 -14.09
C TYR A 88 -0.61 1.01 -13.77
N ALA A 89 -0.48 2.05 -14.59
CA ALA A 89 -1.21 3.30 -14.45
C ALA A 89 -2.73 3.11 -14.60
N ALA A 90 -3.18 2.27 -15.54
CA ALA A 90 -4.60 1.97 -15.73
C ALA A 90 -5.22 1.25 -14.53
N ILE A 91 -4.49 0.31 -13.91
CA ILE A 91 -4.96 -0.38 -12.70
C ILE A 91 -4.95 0.58 -11.51
N TYR A 92 -3.85 1.33 -11.33
CA TYR A 92 -3.64 2.20 -10.19
C TYR A 92 -4.61 3.40 -10.19
N LEU A 93 -4.81 4.05 -11.33
CA LEU A 93 -5.67 5.23 -11.48
C LEU A 93 -7.05 4.82 -12.01
N SER A 94 -7.71 3.94 -11.26
CA SER A 94 -9.05 3.41 -11.56
C SER A 94 -10.03 3.71 -10.44
N GLY A 95 -11.33 3.80 -10.77
CA GLY A 95 -12.40 3.91 -9.77
C GLY A 95 -12.37 2.74 -8.78
N LYS A 96 -12.09 1.51 -9.26
CA LYS A 96 -11.93 0.34 -8.38
C LYS A 96 -10.87 0.54 -7.30
N HIS A 97 -9.74 1.16 -7.62
CA HIS A 97 -8.69 1.44 -6.64
C HIS A 97 -9.04 2.63 -5.73
N ARG A 98 -9.70 3.65 -6.27
CA ARG A 98 -10.26 4.77 -5.47
C ARG A 98 -11.17 4.21 -4.38
N ASP A 99 -12.11 3.34 -4.75
CA ASP A 99 -13.14 2.81 -3.85
C ASP A 99 -12.61 1.75 -2.88
N ASP A 100 -11.51 1.05 -3.24
CA ASP A 100 -10.83 0.10 -2.36
C ASP A 100 -9.93 0.78 -1.32
N THR A 101 -10.54 1.30 -0.26
CA THR A 101 -9.83 1.95 0.86
C THR A 101 -9.07 0.96 1.75
N ALA A 102 -9.43 -0.33 1.71
CA ALA A 102 -8.82 -1.38 2.54
C ALA A 102 -7.65 -2.10 1.87
N GLY A 103 -7.68 -2.24 0.55
CA GLY A 103 -6.73 -2.99 -0.28
C GLY A 103 -5.86 -2.12 -1.20
N GLY A 104 -6.13 -0.83 -1.29
CA GLY A 104 -5.38 0.10 -2.15
C GLY A 104 -4.02 0.58 -1.62
N CYS A 105 -3.45 1.59 -2.29
CA CYS A 105 -2.11 2.09 -2.03
C CYS A 105 -1.97 2.62 -0.58
N PRO A 106 -1.02 2.09 0.21
CA PRO A 106 -0.83 2.58 1.58
C PRO A 106 -0.36 4.03 1.63
N PHE A 107 0.44 4.52 0.67
CA PHE A 107 0.86 5.93 0.66
C PHE A 107 -0.34 6.87 0.44
N ALA A 108 -1.26 6.54 -0.47
CA ALA A 108 -2.47 7.34 -0.67
C ALA A 108 -3.39 7.38 0.57
N ALA A 109 -3.32 6.36 1.43
CA ALA A 109 -4.12 6.27 2.65
C ALA A 109 -3.44 6.86 3.90
N LEU A 110 -2.12 6.72 4.03
CA LEU A 110 -1.41 6.90 5.30
C LEU A 110 -0.35 8.00 5.29
N THR A 111 -0.20 8.80 4.22
CA THR A 111 0.90 9.78 4.12
C THR A 111 1.00 10.70 5.34
N ALA A 112 -0.11 11.29 5.79
CA ALA A 112 -0.13 12.22 6.92
C ALA A 112 0.08 11.51 8.27
N ASP A 113 -0.44 10.29 8.44
CA ASP A 113 -0.21 9.46 9.62
C ASP A 113 1.26 9.07 9.75
N LEU A 114 1.86 8.60 8.65
CA LEU A 114 3.27 8.20 8.61
C LEU A 114 4.18 9.38 8.92
N ALA A 115 3.90 10.57 8.38
CA ALA A 115 4.67 11.78 8.68
C ALA A 115 4.65 12.14 10.18
N ARG A 116 3.52 11.91 10.86
CA ARG A 116 3.35 12.17 12.30
C ARG A 116 3.79 11.01 13.21
N SER A 117 4.04 9.84 12.62
CA SER A 117 4.44 8.64 13.36
C SER A 117 5.87 8.72 13.93
N GLY A 118 6.20 7.78 14.82
CA GLY A 118 7.55 7.64 15.38
C GLY A 118 8.59 7.16 14.36
N GLU A 119 9.87 7.26 14.74
CA GLU A 119 11.01 6.96 13.86
C GLU A 119 10.93 5.58 13.19
N ARG A 120 10.57 4.54 13.95
CA ARG A 120 10.45 3.16 13.42
C ARG A 120 9.48 3.07 12.23
N CYS A 121 8.30 3.68 12.33
CA CYS A 121 7.30 3.66 11.25
C CYS A 121 7.75 4.49 10.05
N ARG A 122 8.36 5.67 10.29
CA ARG A 122 8.91 6.52 9.22
C ARG A 122 10.05 5.85 8.47
N SER A 123 10.94 5.15 9.16
CA SER A 123 12.05 4.41 8.52
C SER A 123 11.52 3.29 7.63
N LEU A 124 10.55 2.51 8.12
CA LEU A 124 9.89 1.45 7.32
C LEU A 124 9.21 2.04 6.07
N ALA A 125 8.45 3.14 6.24
CA ALA A 125 7.83 3.83 5.12
C ALA A 125 8.85 4.38 4.12
N THR A 126 10.00 4.88 4.60
CA THR A 126 11.09 5.40 3.76
C THR A 126 11.69 4.29 2.90
N ASP A 127 12.00 3.14 3.49
CA ASP A 127 12.58 2.02 2.76
C ASP A 127 11.59 1.48 1.72
N GLN A 128 10.31 1.42 2.08
CA GLN A 128 9.30 1.01 1.14
C GLN A 128 9.03 2.03 0.02
N LEU A 129 9.16 3.33 0.32
CA LEU A 129 9.07 4.37 -0.70
C LEU A 129 10.21 4.23 -1.71
N LYS A 130 11.43 3.96 -1.24
CA LYS A 130 12.57 3.64 -2.12
C LYS A 130 12.28 2.40 -2.98
N THR A 131 11.78 1.32 -2.40
CA THR A 131 11.41 0.11 -3.15
C THR A 131 10.34 0.41 -4.21
N SER A 132 9.32 1.20 -3.87
CA SER A 132 8.23 1.55 -4.78
C SER A 132 8.73 2.41 -5.94
N VAL A 133 9.59 3.40 -5.67
CA VAL A 133 10.25 4.23 -6.69
C VAL A 133 11.15 3.39 -7.58
N ASN A 134 11.92 2.46 -7.03
CA ASN A 134 12.79 1.58 -7.82
C ASN A 134 11.98 0.66 -8.73
N SER A 135 10.87 0.11 -8.24
CA SER A 135 9.95 -0.68 -9.07
C SER A 135 9.35 0.19 -10.19
N MET A 136 8.92 1.43 -9.89
CA MET A 136 8.42 2.36 -10.90
C MET A 136 9.48 2.69 -11.95
N GLN A 137 10.72 2.94 -11.53
CA GLN A 137 11.84 3.23 -12.42
C GLN A 137 12.08 2.11 -13.43
N ALA A 138 11.88 0.85 -13.04
CA ALA A 138 11.99 -0.30 -13.96
C ALA A 138 10.96 -0.30 -15.09
N ARG A 139 9.87 0.47 -14.97
CA ARG A 139 8.79 0.59 -15.98
C ARG A 139 8.96 1.78 -16.92
N ILE A 140 9.97 2.62 -16.69
CA ILE A 140 10.15 3.87 -17.43
C ILE A 140 11.14 3.62 -18.56
N ASP A 141 10.73 4.03 -19.76
CA ASP A 141 11.61 4.05 -20.92
C ASP A 141 12.42 5.35 -20.88
N ALA A 142 13.69 5.26 -20.52
CA ALA A 142 14.62 6.39 -20.52
C ALA A 142 16.03 5.92 -20.85
N THR A 143 16.75 6.74 -21.60
CA THR A 143 18.15 6.47 -21.98
C THR A 143 19.16 6.76 -20.86
N ASP A 144 18.77 7.57 -19.87
CA ASP A 144 19.59 7.95 -18.72
C ASP A 144 18.96 7.47 -17.40
N GLU A 145 19.76 6.85 -16.53
CA GLU A 145 19.29 6.32 -15.25
C GLU A 145 18.81 7.44 -14.31
N ALA A 146 19.49 8.59 -14.31
CA ALA A 146 19.11 9.71 -13.45
C ALA A 146 17.78 10.31 -13.92
N GLU A 147 17.53 10.36 -15.23
CA GLU A 147 16.24 10.73 -15.80
C GLU A 147 15.13 9.75 -15.46
N ALA A 148 15.35 8.44 -15.65
CA ALA A 148 14.39 7.40 -15.28
C ALA A 148 14.00 7.53 -13.80
N ARG A 149 14.99 7.76 -12.92
CA ARG A 149 14.76 7.98 -11.50
C ARG A 149 13.94 9.23 -11.21
N ARG A 150 14.25 10.37 -11.86
CA ARG A 150 13.47 11.61 -11.70
C ARG A 150 12.01 11.40 -12.12
N LYS A 151 11.79 10.77 -13.27
CA LYS A 151 10.44 10.44 -13.77
C LYS A 151 9.71 9.51 -12.81
N ALA A 152 10.38 8.49 -12.27
CA ALA A 152 9.78 7.55 -11.31
C ALA A 152 9.29 8.22 -10.04
N ILE A 153 10.08 9.15 -9.49
CA ILE A 153 9.70 9.93 -8.31
C ILE A 153 8.47 10.79 -8.63
N ILE A 154 8.51 11.56 -9.73
CA ILE A 154 7.41 12.44 -10.15
C ILE A 154 6.12 11.63 -10.33
N MET A 155 6.17 10.52 -11.06
CA MET A 155 5.00 9.67 -11.30
C MET A 155 4.47 9.04 -10.01
N SER A 156 5.35 8.54 -9.14
CA SER A 156 4.93 7.96 -7.86
C SER A 156 4.18 8.97 -6.99
N CYS A 157 4.67 10.21 -6.95
CA CYS A 157 4.03 11.32 -6.24
C CYS A 157 2.68 11.70 -6.89
N LEU A 158 2.65 11.88 -8.21
CA LEU A 158 1.44 12.24 -8.95
C LEU A 158 0.35 11.19 -8.79
N MET A 159 0.68 9.91 -8.99
CA MET A 159 -0.29 8.82 -8.92
C MET A 159 -0.87 8.66 -7.52
N SER A 160 -0.02 8.63 -6.50
CA SER A 160 -0.47 8.50 -5.10
C SER A 160 -1.30 9.70 -4.66
N GLY A 161 -0.89 10.91 -5.06
CA GLY A 161 -1.63 12.14 -4.79
C GLY A 161 -2.98 12.19 -5.49
N ALA A 162 -3.03 11.84 -6.77
CA ALA A 162 -4.26 11.79 -7.56
C ALA A 162 -5.28 10.81 -6.95
N LEU A 163 -4.82 9.62 -6.55
CA LEU A 163 -5.67 8.64 -5.89
C LEU A 163 -6.22 9.17 -4.55
N GLY A 164 -5.36 9.81 -3.74
CA GLY A 164 -5.78 10.43 -2.49
C GLY A 164 -6.82 11.55 -2.70
N LEU A 165 -6.58 12.45 -3.65
CA LEU A 165 -7.51 13.55 -3.98
C LEU A 165 -8.83 13.02 -4.54
N ALA A 166 -8.80 12.01 -5.40
CA ALA A 166 -10.00 11.37 -5.94
C ALA A 166 -10.85 10.70 -4.84
N ARG A 167 -10.23 10.19 -3.77
CA ARG A 167 -10.92 9.64 -2.59
C ARG A 167 -11.55 10.70 -1.69
N ILE A 168 -10.95 11.90 -1.66
CA ILE A 168 -11.51 13.03 -0.90
C ILE A 168 -12.74 13.60 -1.61
N SER A 169 -12.75 13.56 -2.94
CA SER A 169 -13.88 14.04 -3.74
C SER A 169 -15.17 13.28 -3.41
N ASN A 170 -16.18 14.00 -2.97
CA ASN A 170 -17.55 13.50 -2.86
C ASN A 170 -18.36 13.67 -4.16
N ASP A 171 -17.74 14.24 -5.20
CA ASP A 171 -18.23 14.24 -6.58
C ASP A 171 -17.50 13.13 -7.35
N GLU A 172 -18.27 12.11 -7.76
CA GLU A 172 -17.74 10.95 -8.47
C GLU A 172 -17.21 11.33 -9.87
N ALA A 173 -17.85 12.26 -10.57
CA ALA A 173 -17.42 12.70 -11.89
C ALA A 173 -16.08 13.44 -11.79
N PHE A 174 -15.95 14.36 -10.84
CA PHE A 174 -14.70 15.07 -10.59
C PHE A 174 -13.59 14.13 -10.10
N GLY A 175 -13.91 13.17 -9.23
CA GLY A 175 -12.97 12.14 -8.80
C GLY A 175 -12.45 11.31 -9.97
N GLY A 176 -13.32 10.96 -10.93
CA GLY A 176 -12.94 10.30 -12.18
C GLY A 176 -12.05 11.17 -13.06
N GLU A 177 -12.40 12.44 -13.23
CA GLU A 177 -11.62 13.43 -14.01
C GLU A 177 -10.17 13.55 -13.51
N ILE A 178 -9.97 13.60 -12.18
CA ILE A 178 -8.62 13.63 -11.57
C ILE A 178 -7.81 12.40 -12.00
N LEU A 179 -8.40 11.20 -11.88
CA LEU A 179 -7.72 9.95 -12.18
C LEU A 179 -7.38 9.84 -13.67
N ASP A 180 -8.31 10.17 -14.55
CA ASP A 180 -8.12 10.10 -15.99
C ASP A 180 -7.09 11.12 -16.49
N THR A 181 -7.11 12.34 -15.95
CA THR A 181 -6.14 13.39 -16.29
C THR A 181 -4.71 12.97 -15.93
N VAL A 182 -4.51 12.47 -14.70
CA VAL A 182 -3.17 12.06 -14.26
C VAL A 182 -2.70 10.81 -14.98
N LYS A 183 -3.62 9.89 -15.31
CA LYS A 183 -3.31 8.67 -16.09
C LYS A 183 -2.82 9.01 -17.50
N ALA A 184 -3.50 9.95 -18.18
CA ALA A 184 -3.06 10.43 -19.49
C ALA A 184 -1.66 11.05 -19.42
N PHE A 185 -1.41 11.92 -18.43
CA PHE A 185 -0.10 12.52 -18.23
C PHE A 185 1.00 11.49 -17.97
N VAL A 186 0.75 10.52 -17.07
CA VAL A 186 1.73 9.45 -16.74
C VAL A 186 2.08 8.63 -17.99
N ASN A 187 1.09 8.29 -18.81
CA ASN A 187 1.31 7.54 -20.04
C ASN A 187 2.20 8.29 -21.04
N GLU A 188 2.00 9.61 -21.19
CA GLU A 188 2.82 10.42 -22.09
C GLU A 188 4.22 10.71 -21.55
N PHE A 189 4.32 10.98 -20.25
CA PHE A 189 5.55 11.41 -19.59
C PHE A 189 6.55 10.27 -19.37
N GLY A 190 6.10 9.01 -19.39
CA GLY A 190 6.96 7.84 -19.16
C GLY A 190 7.49 7.19 -20.42
N THR A 191 6.96 7.58 -21.58
CA THR A 191 7.36 7.05 -22.91
C THR A 191 8.21 8.03 -23.72
N LYS A 192 8.25 9.29 -23.31
CA LYS A 192 9.14 10.33 -23.84
C LYS A 192 10.24 10.51 -22.82
#